data_AF-W7D3V7-F1
#
_entry.id   AF-W7D3V7-F1
#
_cell.length_a   1.000
_cell.length_b   1.000
_cell.length_c   1.000
_cell.angle_alpha   90.00
_cell.angle_beta   90.00
_cell.angle_gamma   90.00
#
_symmetry.space_group_name_H-M   'P 1'
#
loop_
_entity.id
_entity.type
_entity.pdbx_description
1 polymer ?
#
loop_
_entity_poly.entity_id
_entity_poly.type
_entity_poly.pdbx_seq_one_letter_code
_entity_poly.pdbx_strand_id
1 'polypeptide(L)'
;MPNDKKIVWLEKGNPSAGFEHILVEHGEQFAKQGISKANLPDFLMNALEKGKIIGYQGKGKGRPIYEVIYNGKKYRVAITVSKNGFIVGANPVSIK
;
A
#
# COMPACT_ATOMS: atom_id res chain seq x y z
N MET A 1 21.22 3.45 -15.48
CA MET A 1 20.39 2.58 -16.36
C MET A 1 19.08 3.30 -16.58
N PRO A 2 18.61 3.41 -17.83
CA PRO A 2 17.40 4.16 -18.14
C PRO A 2 16.19 3.43 -17.55
N ASN A 3 15.36 4.14 -16.79
CA ASN A 3 13.95 3.85 -16.47
C ASN A 3 13.43 2.43 -16.76
N ASP A 4 13.83 1.43 -15.97
CA ASP A 4 13.08 0.18 -15.92
C ASP A 4 11.74 0.48 -15.26
N LYS A 5 10.73 0.81 -16.07
CA LYS A 5 9.34 0.88 -15.64
C LYS A 5 8.95 -0.51 -15.11
N LYS A 6 9.02 -0.67 -13.80
CA LYS A 6 8.64 -1.90 -13.12
C LYS A 6 7.12 -2.00 -13.10
N ILE A 7 6.57 -3.06 -13.70
CA ILE A 7 5.16 -3.39 -13.57
C ILE A 7 4.91 -3.80 -12.11
N VAL A 8 3.90 -3.20 -11.50
CA VAL A 8 3.44 -3.52 -10.14
C VAL A 8 1.98 -3.91 -10.23
N TRP A 9 1.60 -4.99 -9.55
CA TRP A 9 0.24 -5.50 -9.58
C TRP A 9 -0.21 -6.06 -8.23
N LEU A 10 -1.53 -6.04 -8.04
CA LEU A 10 -2.21 -6.59 -6.87
C LEU A 10 -3.01 -7.81 -7.33
N GLU A 11 -2.61 -9.01 -6.90
CA GLU A 11 -3.42 -10.22 -7.10
C GLU A 11 -4.36 -10.44 -5.93
N LYS A 12 -5.39 -11.27 -6.15
CA LYS A 12 -6.26 -11.78 -5.08
C LYS A 12 -5.44 -12.32 -3.91
N GLY A 13 -4.40 -13.11 -4.20
CA GLY A 13 -3.51 -13.66 -3.19
C GLY A 13 -4.16 -14.74 -2.34
N ASN A 14 -3.76 -14.80 -1.08
CA ASN A 14 -4.21 -15.74 -0.04
C ASN A 14 -4.13 -15.04 1.34
N PRO A 15 -4.48 -15.71 2.46
CA PRO A 15 -4.46 -15.07 3.78
C PRO A 15 -3.10 -14.51 4.23
N SER A 16 -2.00 -14.98 3.64
CA SER A 16 -0.63 -14.58 4.00
C SER A 16 0.00 -13.55 3.05
N ALA A 17 -0.54 -13.35 1.85
CA ALA A 17 -0.03 -12.35 0.90
C ALA A 17 -1.08 -11.93 -0.15
N GLY A 18 -1.01 -10.68 -0.60
CA GLY A 18 -1.86 -10.13 -1.65
C GLY A 18 -3.13 -9.46 -1.11
N PHE A 19 -4.14 -9.29 -1.95
CA PHE A 19 -5.33 -8.51 -1.59
C PHE A 19 -6.14 -9.15 -0.46
N GLU A 20 -6.29 -10.47 -0.45
CA GLU A 20 -6.98 -11.22 0.61
C GLU A 20 -6.34 -10.99 1.97
N HIS A 21 -5.02 -11.14 2.08
CA HIS A 21 -4.26 -10.81 3.28
C HIS A 21 -4.52 -9.38 3.76
N ILE A 22 -4.45 -8.39 2.86
CA ILE A 22 -4.69 -6.98 3.20
C ILE A 22 -6.11 -6.77 3.73
N LEU A 23 -7.11 -7.38 3.08
CA LEU A 23 -8.51 -7.24 3.48
C LEU A 23 -8.80 -7.88 4.84
N VAL A 24 -8.25 -9.06 5.09
CA VAL A 24 -8.46 -9.83 6.33
C VAL A 24 -7.77 -9.13 7.50
N GLU A 25 -6.48 -8.80 7.38
CA GLU A 25 -5.68 -8.29 8.49
C GLU A 25 -5.84 -6.78 8.71
N HIS A 26 -6.10 -6.01 7.65
CA HIS A 26 -6.02 -4.54 7.69
C HIS A 26 -7.24 -3.83 7.10
N GLY A 27 -8.21 -4.55 6.52
CA GLY A 27 -9.37 -3.94 5.84
C GLY A 27 -10.18 -3.01 6.74
N GLU A 28 -10.44 -3.42 7.99
CA GLU A 28 -11.18 -2.60 8.96
C GLU A 28 -10.39 -1.37 9.41
N GLN A 29 -9.06 -1.45 9.42
CA GLN A 29 -8.20 -0.32 9.75
C GLN A 29 -8.20 0.73 8.63
N PHE A 30 -8.18 0.29 7.37
CA PHE A 30 -8.37 1.18 6.21
C PHE A 30 -9.77 1.82 6.22
N ALA A 31 -10.82 1.03 6.51
CA ALA A 31 -12.19 1.53 6.58
C ALA A 31 -12.33 2.65 7.64
N LYS A 32 -11.71 2.48 8.82
CA LYS A 32 -11.66 3.51 9.87
C LYS A 32 -10.98 4.82 9.43
N GLN A 33 -10.09 4.78 8.44
CA GLN A 33 -9.47 5.97 7.87
C GLN A 33 -10.27 6.59 6.70
N GLY A 34 -11.36 5.93 6.30
CA GLY A 34 -12.23 6.34 5.20
C GLY A 34 -11.87 5.71 3.85
N ILE A 35 -11.07 4.64 3.82
CA ILE A 35 -10.79 3.86 2.61
C ILE A 35 -11.60 2.57 2.66
N SER A 36 -12.64 2.46 1.85
CA SER A 36 -13.46 1.25 1.76
C SER A 36 -12.70 0.11 1.09
N LYS A 37 -13.13 -1.14 1.33
CA LYS A 37 -12.56 -2.34 0.69
C LYS A 37 -12.59 -2.25 -0.84
N ALA A 38 -13.66 -1.67 -1.41
CA ALA A 38 -13.80 -1.47 -2.85
C ALA A 38 -12.80 -0.43 -3.42
N ASN A 39 -12.48 0.61 -2.66
CA ASN A 39 -11.55 1.67 -3.08
C ASN A 39 -10.08 1.33 -2.80
N LEU A 40 -9.82 0.22 -2.08
CA LEU A 40 -8.49 -0.11 -1.59
C LEU A 40 -7.50 -0.43 -2.72
N PRO A 41 -7.83 -1.20 -3.78
CA PRO A 41 -6.93 -1.42 -4.91
C PRO A 41 -6.47 -0.10 -5.56
N ASP A 42 -7.41 0.77 -5.91
CA ASP A 42 -7.13 2.08 -6.51
C ASP A 42 -6.27 2.96 -5.59
N PHE A 43 -6.59 2.99 -4.30
CA PHE A 43 -5.81 3.72 -3.31
C PHE A 43 -4.35 3.25 -3.26
N LEU A 44 -4.11 1.92 -3.22
CA LEU A 44 -2.76 1.37 -3.15
C LEU A 44 -1.96 1.67 -4.42
N MET A 45 -2.59 1.58 -5.60
CA MET A 45 -1.93 1.94 -6.86
C MET A 45 -1.61 3.42 -6.93
N ASN A 46 -2.53 4.29 -6.50
CA ASN A 46 -2.30 5.73 -6.44
C ASN A 46 -1.16 6.08 -5.48
N ALA A 47 -1.08 5.42 -4.32
CA ALA A 47 0.02 5.60 -3.37
C ALA A 47 1.38 5.19 -3.96
N LEU A 48 1.44 4.11 -4.74
CA LEU A 48 2.68 3.66 -5.39
C LEU A 48 3.09 4.54 -6.56
N GLU A 49 2.12 5.06 -7.32
CA GLU A 49 2.38 5.88 -8.51
C GLU A 49 2.71 7.34 -8.15
N LYS A 50 1.98 7.91 -7.19
CA LYS A 50 1.97 9.36 -6.90
C LYS A 50 2.46 9.69 -5.49
N GLY A 51 2.58 8.69 -4.62
CA GLY A 51 2.95 8.90 -3.23
C GLY A 51 4.44 9.24 -3.07
N LYS A 52 4.72 10.08 -2.07
CA LYS A 52 6.09 10.37 -1.63
C LYS A 52 6.46 9.42 -0.50
N ILE A 53 7.63 8.78 -0.59
CA ILE A 53 8.17 8.02 0.54
C ILE A 53 8.61 8.99 1.64
N ILE A 54 8.05 8.84 2.84
CA ILE A 54 8.30 9.71 4.01
C ILE A 54 8.92 8.98 5.20
N GLY A 55 9.12 7.68 5.10
CA GLY A 55 9.65 6.85 6.18
C GLY A 55 9.50 5.37 5.87
N TYR A 56 9.79 4.54 6.87
CA TYR A 56 9.76 3.09 6.76
C TYR A 56 9.13 2.47 8.02
N GLN A 57 8.36 1.40 7.85
CA GLN A 57 7.73 0.63 8.91
C GLN A 57 8.48 -0.71 9.12
N GLY A 58 8.72 -1.12 10.36
CA GLY A 58 9.35 -2.40 10.71
C GLY A 58 10.87 -2.34 10.86
N LYS A 59 11.50 -3.52 11.00
CA LYS A 59 12.96 -3.68 11.21
C LYS A 59 13.72 -3.83 9.88
N GLY A 60 15.04 -3.65 9.91
CA GLY A 60 15.91 -3.82 8.73
C GLY A 60 15.66 -2.76 7.65
N LYS A 61 15.56 -3.17 6.37
CA LYS A 61 15.21 -2.24 5.28
C LYS A 61 13.79 -1.64 5.42
N GLY A 62 12.92 -2.27 6.22
CA GLY A 62 11.56 -1.82 6.47
C GLY A 62 10.66 -1.82 5.23
N ARG A 63 9.40 -1.47 5.45
CA ARG A 63 8.35 -1.29 4.44
C ARG A 63 8.20 0.21 4.17
N PRO A 64 8.43 0.72 2.94
CA PRO A 64 8.30 2.15 2.65
C PRO A 64 6.90 2.65 2.99
N ILE A 65 6.83 3.81 3.65
CA ILE A 65 5.60 4.54 3.97
C ILE A 65 5.42 5.63 2.92
N TYR A 66 4.35 5.52 2.14
CA TYR A 66 3.95 6.50 1.14
C TYR A 66 2.97 7.49 1.77
N GLU A 67 3.23 8.78 1.65
CA GLU A 67 2.25 9.84 1.85
C GLU A 67 1.66 10.23 0.49
N VAL A 68 0.33 10.22 0.37
CA VAL A 68 -0.39 10.48 -0.88
C VAL A 68 -1.65 11.30 -0.65
N ILE A 69 -2.01 12.14 -1.61
CA ILE A 69 -3.34 12.76 -1.66
C ILE A 69 -4.25 11.85 -2.49
N TYR A 70 -5.30 11.33 -1.86
CA TYR A 70 -6.31 10.49 -2.49
C TYR A 70 -7.69 11.08 -2.22
N ASN A 71 -8.47 11.32 -3.27
CA ASN A 71 -9.79 11.98 -3.17
C ASN A 71 -9.78 13.27 -2.32
N GLY A 72 -8.76 14.11 -2.50
CA GLY A 72 -8.62 15.39 -1.81
C GLY A 72 -8.16 15.31 -0.34
N LYS A 73 -7.99 14.11 0.23
CA LYS A 73 -7.50 13.90 1.60
C LYS A 73 -6.10 13.29 1.59
N LYS A 74 -5.29 13.71 2.55
CA LYS A 74 -3.95 13.16 2.78
C LYS A 74 -4.04 11.83 3.53
N TYR A 75 -3.27 10.84 3.07
CA TYR A 75 -3.15 9.52 3.68
C TYR A 75 -1.69 9.08 3.80
N ARG A 76 -1.43 8.12 4.69
CA ARG A 76 -0.17 7.40 4.76
C ARG A 76 -0.41 5.89 4.75
N VAL A 77 0.38 5.17 3.97
CA VAL A 77 0.28 3.70 3.86
C VAL A 77 1.66 3.09 3.69
N ALA A 78 1.95 2.04 4.44
CA ALA A 78 3.15 1.24 4.26
C ALA A 78 2.85 0.11 3.28
N ILE A 79 3.59 0.00 2.16
CA ILE A 79 3.33 -1.01 1.13
C ILE A 79 4.58 -1.87 0.89
N THR A 80 4.43 -3.20 0.95
CA THR A 80 5.48 -4.14 0.51
C THR A 80 5.21 -4.55 -0.92
N VAL A 81 6.12 -4.19 -1.82
CA VAL A 81 6.20 -4.70 -3.19
C VAL A 81 7.40 -5.63 -3.26
N SER A 82 7.17 -6.87 -3.66
CA SER A 82 8.26 -7.85 -3.84
C SER A 82 9.12 -7.53 -5.06
N LYS A 83 10.24 -8.24 -5.23
CA LYS A 83 11.20 -7.96 -6.32
C LYS A 83 10.56 -8.04 -7.70
N ASN A 84 9.59 -8.94 -7.93
CA ASN A 84 8.95 -9.11 -9.22
C ASN A 84 7.88 -8.03 -9.52
N GLY A 85 7.37 -7.30 -8.52
CA GLY A 85 6.29 -6.31 -8.70
C GLY A 85 4.97 -6.67 -8.01
N PHE A 86 4.87 -7.86 -7.42
CA PHE A 86 3.69 -8.25 -6.66
C PHE A 86 3.56 -7.47 -5.34
N ILE A 87 2.40 -6.86 -5.09
CA ILE A 87 2.04 -6.26 -3.80
C ILE A 87 1.72 -7.37 -2.81
N VAL A 88 2.61 -7.56 -1.83
CA VAL A 88 2.48 -8.61 -0.82
C VAL A 88 1.56 -8.18 0.33
N GLY A 89 1.60 -6.91 0.71
CA GLY A 89 0.83 -6.41 1.84
C GLY A 89 0.87 -4.89 1.96
N ALA A 90 -0.11 -4.35 2.69
CA ALA A 90 -0.26 -2.93 2.92
C ALA A 90 -0.87 -2.66 4.30
N ASN A 91 -0.30 -1.70 5.03
CA ASN A 91 -0.74 -1.33 6.37
C ASN A 91 -1.07 0.16 6.39
N PRO A 92 -2.24 0.58 6.90
CA PRO A 92 -2.54 2.00 7.07
C PRO A 92 -1.61 2.59 8.14
N VAL A 93 -1.21 3.84 7.95
CA VAL A 93 -0.36 4.56 8.90
C VAL A 93 -1.08 5.84 9.30
N SER A 94 -1.30 6.05 10.59
CA SER A 94 -1.94 7.27 11.08
C SER A 94 -1.09 8.50 10.79
N ILE A 95 -1.75 9.59 10.40
CA ILE A 95 -1.15 10.92 10.39
C ILE A 95 -1.24 11.44 11.83
N LYS A 96 -0.09 11.79 12.41
CA LYS A 96 -0.02 12.50 13.69
C LYS A 96 -0.18 13.99 13.44
#